data_AF-A0A935PCU6-F1
#
_entry.id   AF-A0A935PCU6-F1
#
_cell.length_a   1.000
_cell.length_b   1.000
_cell.length_c   1.000
_cell.angle_alpha   90.00
_cell.angle_beta   90.00
_cell.angle_gamma   90.00
#
_symmetry.space_group_name_H-M   'P 1'
#
loop_
_entity.id
_entity.type
_entity.pdbx_description
1 polymer ?
#
loop_
_entity_poly.entity_id
_entity_poly.type
_entity_poly.pdbx_seq_one_letter_code
_entity_poly.pdbx_strand_id
1 'polypeptide(L)'
;MQELIIILIVALIFIGPKKLPDLAKALGKGVAQFKSAMDDVKGTFDEGIKKEIDQVKDSILSDSPGAKTPEAEKPAAPPAPAEETKDKPA
;
A
#
# COMPACT_ATOMS: atom_id res chain seq x y z
N MET A 1 -28.65 2.41 1.60
CA MET A 1 -28.18 2.12 2.98
C MET A 1 -29.14 1.19 3.72
N GLN A 2 -30.46 1.31 3.53
CA GLN A 2 -31.42 0.36 4.13
C GLN A 2 -31.22 -1.09 3.63
N GLU A 3 -30.71 -1.30 2.41
CA GLU A 3 -30.56 -2.64 1.83
C GLU A 3 -29.58 -3.50 2.63
N LEU A 4 -28.45 -2.92 3.07
CA LEU A 4 -27.45 -3.64 3.84
C LEU A 4 -27.96 -4.08 5.21
N ILE A 5 -28.82 -3.26 5.84
CA ILE A 5 -29.44 -3.60 7.13
C ILE A 5 -30.40 -4.79 6.96
N ILE A 6 -31.21 -4.80 5.88
CA ILE A 6 -32.11 -5.91 5.59
C ILE A 6 -31.32 -7.21 5.36
N ILE A 7 -30.24 -7.14 4.58
CA ILE A 7 -29.37 -8.31 4.33
C ILE A 7 -28.74 -8.81 5.64
N LEU A 8 -28.29 -7.90 6.50
CA LEU A 8 -27.76 -8.25 7.82
C LEU A 8 -28.80 -8.95 8.70
N ILE A 9 -30.04 -8.45 8.74
CA ILE A 9 -31.12 -9.06 9.52
C ILE A 9 -31.42 -10.47 8.99
N VAL A 10 -31.51 -10.65 7.67
CA VAL A 10 -31.72 -11.98 7.08
C VAL A 10 -30.55 -12.91 7.44
N ALA A 11 -29.30 -12.48 7.24
CA ALA A 11 -28.12 -13.25 7.60
C ALA A 11 -28.08 -13.61 9.10
N LEU A 12 -28.50 -12.69 9.97
CA LEU A 12 -28.62 -12.90 11.41
C LEU A 12 -29.68 -13.91 11.80
N ILE A 13 -30.77 -14.05 11.04
CA ILE A 13 -31.77 -15.08 11.27
C ILE A 13 -31.22 -16.46 10.92
N PHE A 14 -30.50 -16.58 9.79
CA PHE A 14 -29.88 -17.84 9.36
C PHE A 14 -28.71 -18.27 10.26
N ILE A 15 -27.81 -17.34 10.58
CA ILE A 15 -26.59 -17.62 11.36
C ILE A 15 -26.87 -17.56 12.87
N GLY A 16 -27.78 -16.69 13.29
CA GLY A 16 -28.08 -16.39 14.69
C GLY A 16 -27.21 -15.24 15.26
N PRO A 17 -27.79 -14.22 15.93
CA PRO A 17 -27.03 -13.11 16.50
C PRO A 17 -26.03 -13.55 17.57
N LYS A 18 -26.28 -14.68 18.23
CA LYS A 18 -25.37 -15.28 19.22
C LYS A 18 -24.12 -15.90 18.61
N LYS A 19 -24.15 -16.27 17.32
CA LYS A 19 -23.01 -16.88 16.60
C LYS A 19 -22.10 -15.86 15.94
N LEU A 20 -22.61 -14.68 15.60
CA LEU A 20 -21.81 -13.59 15.05
C LEU A 20 -20.61 -13.18 15.93
N PRO A 21 -20.72 -13.00 17.27
CA PRO A 21 -19.56 -12.69 18.11
C PRO A 21 -18.57 -13.86 18.20
N ASP A 22 -19.04 -15.10 18.05
CA ASP A 22 -18.18 -16.28 18.05
C ASP A 22 -17.35 -16.37 16.76
N LEU A 23 -18.01 -16.20 15.60
CA LEU A 23 -17.34 -16.08 14.30
C LEU A 23 -16.35 -14.92 14.28
N ALA A 24 -16.76 -13.74 14.77
CA ALA A 24 -15.88 -12.57 14.80
C ALA A 24 -14.64 -12.81 15.67
N LYS A 25 -14.77 -13.50 16.81
CA LYS A 25 -13.63 -13.89 17.66
C LYS A 25 -12.71 -14.89 16.96
N ALA A 26 -13.28 -15.89 16.28
CA ALA A 26 -12.50 -16.89 15.55
C ALA A 26 -11.74 -16.26 14.37
N LEU A 27 -12.43 -15.48 13.54
CA LEU A 27 -11.83 -14.73 12.43
C LEU A 27 -10.81 -13.71 12.94
N GLY A 28 -11.13 -12.98 14.01
CA GLY A 28 -10.23 -11.99 14.60
C GLY A 28 -8.93 -12.60 15.09
N LYS A 29 -8.99 -13.78 15.74
CA LYS A 29 -7.79 -14.53 16.12
C LYS A 29 -6.98 -14.99 14.89
N GLY A 30 -7.65 -15.53 13.87
CA GLY A 30 -6.98 -15.96 12.63
C GLY A 30 -6.30 -14.81 11.90
N VAL A 31 -6.98 -13.67 11.76
CA VAL A 31 -6.43 -12.45 11.15
C VAL A 31 -5.27 -11.90 11.99
N ALA A 32 -5.37 -11.90 13.32
CA ALA A 32 -4.27 -11.45 14.18
C ALA A 32 -3.02 -12.33 14.03
N GLN A 33 -3.19 -13.65 14.00
CA GLN A 33 -2.07 -14.58 13.77
C GLN A 33 -1.49 -14.44 12.36
N PHE A 34 -2.34 -14.28 11.35
CA PHE A 34 -1.91 -14.03 9.99
C PHE A 34 -1.15 -12.70 9.87
N LYS A 35 -1.65 -11.64 10.48
CA LYS A 35 -1.01 -10.33 10.57
C LYS A 35 0.39 -10.44 11.18
N SER A 36 0.54 -11.10 12.32
CA SER A 36 1.85 -11.32 12.95
C SER A 36 2.81 -12.10 12.05
N ALA A 37 2.34 -13.20 11.44
CA ALA A 37 3.17 -13.97 10.51
C ALA A 37 3.58 -13.15 9.28
N MET A 38 2.68 -12.30 8.75
CA MET A 38 2.98 -11.38 7.65
C MET A 38 3.98 -10.30 8.06
N ASP A 39 3.85 -9.76 9.28
CA ASP A 39 4.76 -8.74 9.81
C ASP A 39 6.17 -9.31 10.02
N ASP A 40 6.31 -10.56 10.50
CA ASP A 40 7.59 -11.26 10.62
C ASP A 40 8.25 -11.45 9.24
N VAL A 41 7.48 -11.92 8.25
CA VAL A 41 7.96 -12.09 6.86
C VAL A 41 8.38 -10.74 6.27
N LYS A 42 7.57 -9.69 6.48
CA LYS A 42 7.88 -8.35 5.99
C LYS A 42 9.15 -7.81 6.64
N GLY A 43 9.33 -7.99 7.95
CA GLY A 43 10.54 -7.57 8.67
C GLY A 43 11.80 -8.26 8.13
N THR A 44 11.72 -9.58 7.92
CA THR A 44 12.83 -10.37 7.35
C THR A 44 13.17 -9.94 5.91
N PHE A 45 12.14 -9.64 5.11
CA PHE A 45 12.30 -9.18 3.74
C PHE A 45 12.86 -7.75 3.65
N ASP A 46 12.35 -6.81 4.44
CA ASP A 46 12.86 -5.43 4.53
C ASP A 46 14.34 -5.43 4.96
N GLU A 47 14.71 -6.29 5.92
CA GLU A 47 16.09 -6.37 6.42
C GLU A 47 17.04 -7.05 5.43
N GLY A 48 16.58 -8.10 4.72
CA GLY A 48 17.35 -8.73 3.63
C GLY A 48 17.60 -7.78 2.46
N ILE A 49 16.56 -7.08 2.01
CA ILE A 49 16.64 -6.10 0.92
C ILE A 49 17.55 -4.92 1.32
N LYS A 50 17.42 -4.38 2.54
CA LYS A 50 18.31 -3.31 3.01
C LYS A 50 19.77 -3.74 3.00
N LYS A 51 20.05 -4.96 3.45
CA LYS A 51 21.41 -5.48 3.53
C LYS A 51 22.05 -5.66 2.15
N GLU A 52 21.30 -6.14 1.16
CA GLU A 52 21.75 -6.19 -0.24
C GLU A 52 21.98 -4.78 -0.82
N ILE A 53 21.06 -3.84 -0.58
CA ILE A 53 21.19 -2.46 -1.07
C ILE A 53 22.42 -1.77 -0.47
N ASP A 54 22.68 -1.93 0.83
CA ASP A 54 23.85 -1.35 1.49
C ASP A 54 25.15 -1.96 0.96
N GLN A 55 25.18 -3.27 0.69
CA GLN A 55 26.37 -3.94 0.15
C GLN A 55 26.68 -3.55 -1.31
N VAL A 56 25.64 -3.35 -2.12
CA VAL A 56 25.76 -2.80 -3.48
C VAL A 56 26.21 -1.34 -3.43
N LYS A 57 25.66 -0.54 -2.51
CA LYS A 57 26.11 0.86 -2.31
C LYS A 57 27.59 0.93 -1.95
N ASP A 58 28.06 0.13 -0.99
CA ASP A 58 29.48 0.13 -0.59
C ASP A 58 30.38 -0.25 -1.78
N SER A 59 29.98 -1.24 -2.59
CA SER A 59 30.73 -1.67 -3.78
C SER A 59 30.77 -0.60 -4.88
N ILE A 60 29.66 0.13 -5.09
CA ILE A 60 29.56 1.23 -6.06
C ILE A 60 30.34 2.47 -5.59
N LEU A 61 30.37 2.73 -4.28
CA LEU A 61 31.11 3.85 -3.68
C LEU A 61 32.63 3.58 -3.61
N SER A 62 33.04 2.31 -3.60
CA SER A 62 34.45 1.89 -3.54
C SER A 62 35.15 1.91 -4.91
N ASP A 63 34.41 1.86 -6.01
CA ASP A 63 34.93 1.80 -7.38
C ASP A 63 34.48 3.01 -8.22
N SER A 64 34.93 4.23 -7.87
CA SER A 64 35.14 5.29 -8.88
C SER A 64 35.93 6.50 -8.34
N PRO A 65 36.99 6.94 -9.04
CA PRO A 65 37.58 8.27 -8.86
C PRO A 65 36.68 9.34 -9.50
N GLY A 66 36.26 10.32 -8.69
CA GLY A 66 35.83 11.62 -9.20
C GLY A 66 34.35 11.93 -9.03
N ALA A 67 34.10 12.89 -8.14
CA ALA A 67 32.85 13.62 -8.00
C ALA A 67 32.30 14.11 -9.35
N LYS A 68 30.99 13.96 -9.53
CA LYS A 68 30.11 14.96 -10.14
C LYS A 68 28.68 14.69 -9.73
N THR A 69 28.27 15.41 -8.69
CA THR A 69 26.88 15.72 -8.37
C THR A 69 26.23 16.41 -9.58
N PRO A 70 25.13 15.90 -10.14
CA PRO A 70 24.16 16.73 -10.82
C PRO A 70 23.27 17.31 -9.73
N GLU A 71 23.62 18.54 -9.38
CA GLU A 71 22.78 19.52 -8.73
C GLU A 71 21.42 19.61 -9.45
N ALA A 72 20.34 19.53 -8.65
CA ALA A 72 19.02 20.10 -8.87
C ALA A 72 18.38 20.05 -10.28
N GLU A 73 17.40 19.15 -10.45
CA GLU A 73 16.17 19.55 -11.15
C GLU A 73 14.96 19.06 -10.37
N LYS A 74 14.40 20.00 -9.59
CA LYS A 74 13.03 19.98 -9.06
C LYS A 74 12.07 19.60 -10.19
N PRO A 75 11.28 18.52 -10.09
CA PRO A 75 10.12 18.36 -10.95
C PRO A 75 9.14 19.49 -10.62
N ALA A 76 9.25 20.58 -11.38
CA ALA A 76 8.24 21.61 -11.44
C ALA A 76 6.93 20.90 -11.82
N ALA A 77 5.88 21.25 -11.09
CA ALA A 77 4.52 20.76 -11.26
C ALA A 77 4.14 20.64 -12.74
N PRO A 78 3.39 19.58 -13.13
CA PRO A 78 2.80 19.55 -14.46
C PRO A 78 1.99 20.84 -14.67
N PRO A 79 2.19 21.54 -15.80
CA PRO A 79 1.42 22.73 -16.10
C PRO A 79 -0.04 22.31 -16.21
N ALA A 80 -0.88 22.99 -15.44
CA ALA A 80 -2.32 22.97 -15.62
C ALA A 80 -2.64 23.30 -17.09
N PRO A 81 -3.38 22.44 -17.82
CA PRO A 81 -4.01 22.87 -19.05
C PRO A 81 -5.28 23.66 -18.67
N ALA A 82 -5.12 24.97 -18.46
CA ALA A 82 -6.19 25.91 -18.81
C ALA A 82 -6.17 26.01 -20.35
N GLU A 83 -7.23 25.61 -21.04
CA GLU A 83 -8.29 26.52 -21.46
C GLU A 83 -7.76 27.74 -22.25
N GLU A 84 -7.76 27.62 -23.58
CA GLU A 84 -8.20 28.63 -24.57
C GLU A 84 -7.86 28.09 -25.98
N THR A 85 -8.56 28.25 -27.10
CA THR A 85 -9.91 28.66 -27.51
C THR A 85 -9.89 28.60 -29.05
N LYS A 86 -11.05 28.30 -29.67
CA LYS A 86 -11.40 28.58 -31.08
C LYS A 86 -10.62 27.84 -32.18
N ASP A 87 -11.16 27.56 -33.36
CA ASP A 87 -12.26 28.19 -34.10
C ASP A 87 -12.86 27.21 -35.14
N LYS A 88 -14.06 27.56 -35.62
CA LYS A 88 -14.83 27.05 -36.77
C LYS A 88 -13.97 26.95 -38.06
N PRO A 89 -14.39 26.33 -39.19
CA PRO A 89 -15.73 26.37 -39.83
C PRO A 89 -16.12 24.99 -40.44
N ALA A 90 -17.21 24.72 -41.18
CA ALA A 90 -18.29 25.45 -41.84
C ALA A 90 -19.51 24.51 -41.88
#